data_AF-A0A517NJE2-F1
#
_entry.id   AF-A0A517NJE2-F1
#
_cell.length_a   1.000
_cell.length_b   1.000
_cell.length_c   1.000
_cell.angle_alpha   90.00
_cell.angle_beta   90.00
_cell.angle_gamma   90.00
#
_symmetry.space_group_name_H-M   'P 1'
#
loop_
_entity.id
_entity.type
_entity.pdbx_description
1 polymer ?
#
loop_
_entity_poly.entity_id
_entity_poly.type
_entity_poly.pdbx_seq_one_letter_code
_entity_poly.pdbx_strand_id
1 'polypeptide(L)'
;MNRDAIIGCILGTAIGDALGLPYEGVSPQRAPRLLGPPDRFRFFFGRDAIGAEGCELSDLLRKAVESVRAVEGTAAFAGSMGLAKGVTGYTYHTMPVAIHAWLSHPNDFRQAVTTMIECGGDADTTAAIAGGIVGAGVGRAGIPAEWMDGIWEWPRSVAWMSALGESLADSLSGQPATMIKTPSINPVGVLLRNLLFLFVVLFHGFRRLAPPY
;
A
#
# COMPACT_ATOMS: atom_id res chain seq x y z
N MET A 1 8.53 15.51 -0.10
CA MET A 1 9.53 14.44 -0.34
C MET A 1 10.74 14.99 -1.11
N ASN A 2 11.94 14.49 -0.83
CA ASN A 2 13.13 14.83 -1.63
C ASN A 2 13.20 13.96 -2.91
N ARG A 3 14.04 14.37 -3.86
CA ARG A 3 14.19 13.67 -5.15
C ARG A 3 14.63 12.22 -4.99
N ASP A 4 15.53 11.96 -4.05
CA ASP A 4 16.09 10.62 -3.83
C ASP A 4 15.04 9.63 -3.31
N ALA A 5 14.12 10.08 -2.44
CA ALA A 5 13.01 9.24 -1.95
C ALA A 5 12.03 8.87 -3.08
N ILE A 6 11.78 9.78 -4.02
CA ILE A 6 10.94 9.52 -5.20
C ILE A 6 11.61 8.47 -6.10
N ILE A 7 12.90 8.66 -6.40
CA ILE A 7 13.70 7.70 -7.20
C ILE A 7 13.72 6.34 -6.50
N GLY A 8 13.98 6.32 -5.19
CA GLY A 8 14.02 5.10 -4.39
C GLY A 8 12.69 4.36 -4.36
N CYS A 9 11.55 5.07 -4.34
CA CYS A 9 10.22 4.46 -4.43
C CYS A 9 10.05 3.70 -5.76
N ILE A 10 10.36 4.33 -6.88
CA ILE A 10 10.23 3.72 -8.22
C ILE A 10 11.17 2.52 -8.38
N LEU A 11 12.45 2.70 -8.02
CA LEU A 11 13.45 1.62 -8.09
C LEU A 11 13.08 0.46 -7.16
N GLY A 12 12.60 0.77 -5.95
CA GLY A 12 12.16 -0.23 -4.97
C GLY A 12 11.01 -1.08 -5.48
N THR A 13 10.00 -0.47 -6.12
CA THR A 13 8.90 -1.23 -6.75
C THR A 13 9.43 -2.16 -7.85
N ALA A 14 10.29 -1.66 -8.74
CA ALA A 14 10.84 -2.47 -9.84
C ALA A 14 11.73 -3.62 -9.34
N ILE A 15 12.57 -3.37 -8.32
CA ILE A 15 13.41 -4.41 -7.71
C ILE A 15 12.55 -5.45 -6.98
N GLY A 16 11.53 -5.01 -6.24
CA GLY A 16 10.63 -5.90 -5.50
C GLY A 16 9.85 -6.83 -6.43
N ASP A 17 9.35 -6.30 -7.55
CA ASP A 17 8.69 -7.09 -8.60
C ASP A 17 9.65 -8.13 -9.20
N ALA A 18 10.83 -7.68 -9.67
CA ALA A 18 11.81 -8.56 -10.30
C ALA A 18 12.31 -9.69 -9.38
N LEU A 19 12.66 -9.37 -8.13
CA LEU A 19 13.12 -10.37 -7.16
C LEU A 19 11.98 -11.24 -6.63
N GLY A 20 10.75 -10.71 -6.58
CA GLY A 20 9.59 -11.39 -6.05
C GLY A 20 8.99 -12.41 -7.01
N LEU A 21 8.97 -12.11 -8.31
CA LEU A 21 8.29 -12.90 -9.34
C LEU A 21 8.64 -14.40 -9.32
N PRO A 22 9.92 -14.84 -9.20
CA PRO A 22 10.25 -16.27 -9.16
C PRO A 22 9.62 -17.00 -7.97
N TYR A 23 9.32 -16.28 -6.89
CA TYR A 23 8.79 -16.82 -5.64
C TYR A 23 7.25 -16.80 -5.58
N GLU A 24 6.58 -16.18 -6.55
CA GLU A 24 5.12 -16.12 -6.59
C GLU A 24 4.51 -17.52 -6.67
N GLY A 25 3.51 -17.79 -5.82
CA GLY A 25 2.86 -19.11 -5.73
C GLY A 25 3.72 -20.23 -5.14
N VAL A 26 4.98 -19.97 -4.77
CA VAL A 26 5.87 -20.95 -4.14
C VAL A 26 5.76 -20.86 -2.62
N SER A 27 5.54 -21.99 -1.95
CA SER A 27 5.43 -21.97 -0.49
C SER A 27 6.76 -21.58 0.19
N PRO A 28 6.73 -20.88 1.35
CA PRO A 28 7.95 -20.46 2.05
C PRO A 28 8.90 -21.62 2.43
N GLN A 29 8.37 -22.84 2.56
CA GLN A 29 9.14 -24.05 2.86
C GLN A 29 9.83 -24.63 1.62
N ARG A 30 9.23 -24.43 0.43
CA ARG A 30 9.74 -24.93 -0.85
C ARG A 30 10.68 -23.93 -1.51
N ALA A 31 10.42 -22.63 -1.35
CA ALA A 31 11.19 -21.54 -1.94
C ALA A 31 12.71 -21.67 -1.70
N PRO A 32 13.22 -21.87 -0.46
CA PRO A 32 14.67 -22.02 -0.24
C PRO A 32 15.27 -23.26 -0.89
N ARG A 33 14.50 -24.33 -1.07
CA ARG A 33 14.98 -25.59 -1.67
C ARG A 33 15.00 -25.54 -3.19
N LEU A 34 13.98 -24.92 -3.78
CA LEU A 34 13.81 -24.83 -5.23
C LEU A 34 14.60 -23.66 -5.81
N LEU A 35 14.54 -22.53 -5.11
CA LEU A 35 15.02 -21.25 -5.58
C LEU A 35 16.06 -20.65 -4.65
N GLY A 36 16.46 -21.21 -3.51
CA GLY A 36 17.46 -20.55 -2.64
C GLY A 36 17.01 -19.19 -2.06
N PRO A 37 17.91 -18.42 -1.40
CA PRO A 37 17.58 -17.13 -0.78
C PRO A 37 17.25 -16.04 -1.81
N PRO A 38 16.31 -15.11 -1.54
CA PRO A 38 15.96 -14.01 -2.45
C PRO A 38 16.98 -12.85 -2.38
N ASP A 39 18.27 -13.18 -2.48
CA ASP A 39 19.40 -12.26 -2.33
C ASP A 39 20.03 -11.82 -3.66
N ARG A 40 19.55 -12.41 -4.76
CA ARG A 40 20.07 -12.21 -6.10
C ARG A 40 18.96 -12.35 -7.11
N PHE A 41 19.15 -11.70 -8.24
CA PHE A 41 18.36 -11.92 -9.43
C PHE A 41 18.65 -13.32 -10.03
N ARG A 42 17.61 -14.05 -10.46
CA ARG A 42 17.66 -15.51 -10.73
C ARG A 42 17.43 -15.92 -12.18
N PHE A 43 16.96 -15.02 -13.03
CA PHE A 43 16.90 -15.18 -14.48
C PHE A 43 18.26 -14.85 -15.13
N PHE A 44 18.38 -15.20 -16.43
CA PHE A 44 19.55 -15.12 -17.31
C PHE A 44 20.82 -14.38 -16.78
N PHE A 45 21.93 -15.13 -16.62
CA PHE A 45 23.27 -14.59 -16.30
C PHE A 45 23.38 -13.73 -15.01
N GLY A 46 22.57 -14.00 -13.99
CA GLY A 46 22.62 -13.23 -12.73
C GLY A 46 22.09 -11.80 -12.88
N ARG A 47 21.33 -11.55 -13.95
CA ARG A 47 20.51 -10.38 -14.15
C ARG A 47 19.09 -10.86 -14.33
N ASP A 48 18.18 -10.36 -13.52
CA ASP A 48 16.79 -10.45 -13.90
C ASP A 48 16.69 -9.46 -15.03
N ALA A 49 16.36 -9.98 -16.22
CA ALA A 49 15.63 -9.14 -17.12
C ALA A 49 14.47 -8.64 -16.27
N ILE A 50 14.40 -7.32 -16.09
CA ILE A 50 13.11 -6.67 -16.00
C ILE A 50 12.30 -7.37 -17.10
N GLY A 51 11.44 -8.31 -16.72
CA GLY A 51 10.82 -9.22 -17.69
C GLY A 51 9.99 -8.41 -18.68
N ALA A 52 9.27 -9.08 -19.59
CA ALA A 52 8.22 -8.38 -20.32
C ALA A 52 7.33 -7.58 -19.34
N GLU A 53 7.09 -8.15 -18.15
CA GLU A 53 6.38 -7.53 -17.04
C GLU A 53 7.12 -6.29 -16.47
N GLY A 54 8.35 -6.35 -15.97
CA GLY A 54 8.96 -5.13 -15.40
C GLY A 54 9.12 -3.96 -16.42
N CYS A 55 9.21 -4.27 -17.73
CA CYS A 55 9.24 -3.29 -18.80
C CYS A 55 7.85 -2.63 -18.92
N GLU A 56 6.81 -3.45 -18.83
CA GLU A 56 5.42 -3.02 -18.76
C GLU A 56 5.16 -2.13 -17.55
N LEU A 57 5.64 -2.47 -16.34
CA LEU A 57 5.46 -1.59 -15.17
C LEU A 57 6.15 -0.23 -15.37
N SER A 58 7.39 -0.25 -15.87
CA SER A 58 8.14 0.99 -16.14
C SER A 58 7.44 1.86 -17.20
N ASP A 59 6.88 1.23 -18.24
CA ASP A 59 6.09 1.90 -19.27
C ASP A 59 4.78 2.47 -18.73
N LEU A 60 4.09 1.75 -17.85
CA LEU A 60 2.88 2.22 -17.19
C LEU A 60 3.16 3.41 -16.26
N LEU A 61 4.26 3.40 -15.51
CA LEU A 61 4.69 4.53 -14.70
C LEU A 61 5.06 5.74 -15.57
N ARG A 62 5.72 5.53 -16.71
CA ARG A 62 5.96 6.62 -17.69
C ARG A 62 4.65 7.21 -18.19
N LYS A 63 3.69 6.37 -18.59
CA LYS A 63 2.35 6.80 -19.04
C LYS A 63 1.61 7.57 -17.95
N ALA A 64 1.70 7.14 -16.68
CA ALA A 64 1.12 7.87 -15.55
C ALA A 64 1.70 9.29 -15.44
N VAL A 65 3.02 9.44 -15.55
CA VAL A 65 3.67 10.77 -15.51
C VAL A 65 3.25 11.63 -16.70
N GLU A 66 3.15 11.07 -17.90
CA GLU A 66 2.70 11.77 -19.10
C GLU A 66 1.23 12.22 -18.98
N SER A 67 0.37 11.36 -18.45
CA SER A 67 -1.04 11.60 -18.18
C SER A 67 -1.25 12.75 -17.17
N VAL A 68 -0.51 12.73 -16.05
CA VAL A 68 -0.53 13.84 -15.07
C VAL A 68 -0.05 15.16 -15.70
N ARG A 69 0.98 15.13 -16.55
CA ARG A 69 1.46 16.32 -17.28
C ARG A 69 0.42 16.86 -18.26
N ALA A 70 -0.41 15.98 -18.82
CA ALA A 70 -1.53 16.35 -19.66
C ALA A 70 -2.76 16.82 -18.86
N VAL A 71 -2.67 16.86 -17.52
CA VAL A 71 -3.77 17.24 -16.61
C VAL A 71 -4.98 16.30 -16.77
N GLU A 72 -4.72 15.04 -17.10
CA GLU A 72 -5.75 14.00 -17.12
C GLU A 72 -6.12 13.60 -15.68
N GLY A 73 -7.40 13.32 -15.44
CA GLY A 73 -7.86 12.85 -14.13
C GLY A 73 -7.53 11.37 -13.90
N THR A 74 -7.25 10.99 -12.65
CA THR A 74 -6.86 9.61 -12.30
C THR A 74 -7.87 8.54 -12.76
N ALA A 75 -9.16 8.81 -12.69
CA ALA A 75 -10.18 7.87 -13.19
C ALA A 75 -10.12 7.70 -14.72
N ALA A 76 -9.81 8.76 -15.47
CA ALA A 76 -9.63 8.68 -16.91
C ALA A 76 -8.36 7.89 -17.26
N PHE A 77 -7.26 8.16 -16.55
CA PHE A 77 -6.03 7.38 -16.67
C PHE A 77 -6.26 5.87 -16.39
N ALA A 78 -6.94 5.55 -15.29
CA ALA A 78 -7.33 4.15 -14.98
C ALA A 78 -8.18 3.55 -16.10
N GLY A 79 -9.12 4.32 -16.66
CA GLY A 79 -9.90 3.94 -17.84
C GLY A 79 -9.04 3.62 -19.06
N SER A 80 -7.99 4.41 -19.33
CA SER A 80 -7.04 4.19 -20.43
C SER A 80 -6.25 2.88 -20.28
N MET A 81 -6.08 2.41 -19.05
CA MET A 81 -5.47 1.11 -18.72
C MET A 81 -6.48 -0.05 -18.77
N GLY A 82 -7.73 0.19 -19.17
CA GLY A 82 -8.80 -0.81 -19.16
C GLY A 82 -9.44 -1.05 -17.80
N LEU A 83 -9.16 -0.19 -16.80
CA LEU A 83 -9.61 -0.32 -15.41
C LEU A 83 -10.86 0.53 -15.11
N ALA A 84 -11.67 0.85 -16.13
CA ALA A 84 -12.88 1.65 -15.97
C ALA A 84 -13.94 1.03 -15.02
N LYS A 85 -13.82 -0.26 -14.70
CA LYS A 85 -14.69 -0.98 -13.77
C LYS A 85 -14.12 -1.09 -12.35
N GLY A 86 -12.91 -0.61 -12.12
CA GLY A 86 -12.22 -0.74 -10.83
C GLY A 86 -10.75 -1.10 -10.97
N VAL A 87 -9.91 -0.53 -10.11
CA VAL A 87 -8.50 -0.89 -9.97
C VAL A 87 -8.40 -2.14 -9.12
N THR A 88 -7.75 -3.20 -9.61
CA THR A 88 -7.58 -4.44 -8.82
C THR A 88 -6.33 -4.35 -7.95
N GLY A 89 -6.19 -5.24 -6.97
CA GLY A 89 -4.98 -5.37 -6.15
C GLY A 89 -3.73 -5.86 -6.89
N TYR A 90 -3.81 -6.09 -8.20
CA TYR A 90 -2.64 -6.47 -9.00
C TYR A 90 -1.67 -5.29 -9.09
N THR A 91 -0.38 -5.50 -8.81
CA THR A 91 0.64 -4.44 -8.73
C THR A 91 0.67 -3.53 -9.96
N TYR A 92 0.47 -4.09 -11.15
CA TYR A 92 0.48 -3.38 -12.44
C TYR A 92 -0.76 -2.51 -12.65
N HIS A 93 -1.83 -2.74 -11.89
CA HIS A 93 -2.99 -1.87 -11.85
C HIS A 93 -2.84 -0.85 -10.73
N THR A 94 -2.51 -1.32 -9.53
CA THR A 94 -2.42 -0.50 -8.31
C THR A 94 -1.34 0.56 -8.40
N MET A 95 -0.10 0.19 -8.73
CA MET A 95 1.03 1.11 -8.63
C MET A 95 0.93 2.28 -9.60
N PRO A 96 0.64 2.09 -10.91
CA PRO A 96 0.51 3.21 -11.82
C PRO A 96 -0.60 4.18 -11.43
N VAL A 97 -1.76 3.67 -11.00
CA VAL A 97 -2.89 4.53 -10.64
C VAL A 97 -2.66 5.23 -9.29
N ALA A 98 -2.05 4.56 -8.31
CA ALA A 98 -1.67 5.18 -7.03
C ALA A 98 -0.60 6.27 -7.22
N ILE A 99 0.40 6.04 -8.07
CA ILE A 99 1.40 7.05 -8.43
C ILE A 99 0.74 8.21 -9.19
N HIS A 100 -0.19 7.93 -10.11
CA HIS A 100 -0.95 8.97 -10.79
C HIS A 100 -1.73 9.84 -9.81
N ALA A 101 -2.48 9.23 -8.88
CA ALA A 101 -3.24 9.94 -7.84
C ALA A 101 -2.35 10.82 -6.96
N TRP A 102 -1.21 10.28 -6.52
CA TRP A 102 -0.23 11.03 -5.73
C TRP A 102 0.37 12.20 -6.51
N LEU A 103 0.81 11.99 -7.76
CA LEU A 103 1.40 13.06 -8.57
C LEU A 103 0.39 14.14 -8.98
N SER A 104 -0.90 13.79 -9.08
CA SER A 104 -1.99 14.74 -9.32
C SER A 104 -2.27 15.61 -8.09
N HIS A 105 -2.06 15.06 -6.88
CA HIS A 105 -2.38 15.70 -5.60
C HIS A 105 -1.23 15.55 -4.58
N PRO A 106 0.00 16.03 -4.89
CA PRO A 106 1.20 15.66 -4.14
C PRO A 106 1.23 16.22 -2.70
N ASN A 107 0.47 17.28 -2.46
CA ASN A 107 0.36 17.95 -1.16
C ASN A 107 -1.06 17.93 -0.59
N ASP A 108 -1.99 17.19 -1.20
CA ASP A 108 -3.39 17.11 -0.77
C ASP A 108 -3.76 15.65 -0.51
N PHE A 109 -3.60 15.24 0.75
CA PHE A 109 -3.90 13.88 1.18
C PHE A 109 -5.36 13.51 0.93
N ARG A 110 -6.28 14.44 1.22
CA ARG A 110 -7.71 14.19 1.09
C ARG A 110 -8.03 13.88 -0.36
N GLN A 111 -7.62 14.76 -1.27
CA GLN A 111 -7.94 14.61 -2.68
C GLN A 111 -7.26 13.38 -3.30
N ALA A 112 -5.98 13.10 -2.95
CA ALA A 112 -5.28 11.92 -3.44
C ALA A 112 -5.99 10.61 -3.04
N VAL A 113 -6.39 10.49 -1.77
CA VAL A 113 -7.06 9.30 -1.26
C VAL A 113 -8.48 9.16 -1.79
N THR A 114 -9.28 10.24 -1.80
CA THR A 114 -10.65 10.17 -2.34
C THR A 114 -10.66 9.81 -3.81
N THR A 115 -9.78 10.41 -4.61
CA THR A 115 -9.68 10.09 -6.04
C THR A 115 -9.26 8.64 -6.28
N MET A 116 -8.39 8.07 -5.43
CA MET A 116 -8.07 6.64 -5.51
C MET A 116 -9.29 5.75 -5.19
N ILE A 117 -10.06 6.10 -4.15
CA ILE A 117 -11.29 5.39 -3.77
C ILE A 117 -12.34 5.47 -4.89
N GLU A 118 -12.49 6.64 -5.52
CA GLU A 118 -13.42 6.89 -6.62
C GLU A 118 -13.11 6.04 -7.86
N CYS A 119 -11.86 5.61 -8.05
CA CYS A 119 -11.50 4.65 -9.10
C CYS A 119 -12.10 3.25 -8.89
N GLY A 120 -12.57 2.93 -7.68
CA GLY A 120 -13.25 1.66 -7.37
C GLY A 120 -12.37 0.41 -7.47
N GLY A 121 -12.99 -0.77 -7.44
CA GLY A 121 -12.30 -2.06 -7.42
C GLY A 121 -11.85 -2.45 -6.00
N ASP A 122 -10.57 -2.77 -5.83
CA ASP A 122 -9.91 -3.06 -4.55
C ASP A 122 -9.56 -1.73 -3.83
N ALA A 123 -10.62 -0.96 -3.55
CA ALA A 123 -10.51 0.43 -3.13
C ALA A 123 -9.82 0.59 -1.76
N ASP A 124 -9.97 -0.37 -0.85
CA ASP A 124 -9.31 -0.35 0.45
C ASP A 124 -7.80 -0.54 0.33
N THR A 125 -7.34 -1.57 -0.40
CA THR A 125 -5.92 -1.84 -0.60
C THR A 125 -5.24 -0.72 -1.37
N THR A 126 -5.84 -0.31 -2.49
CA THR A 126 -5.26 0.69 -3.39
C THR A 126 -5.21 2.08 -2.76
N ALA A 127 -6.26 2.50 -2.04
CA ALA A 127 -6.26 3.76 -1.30
C ALA A 127 -5.33 3.73 -0.08
N ALA A 128 -5.14 2.59 0.58
CA ALA A 128 -4.15 2.45 1.65
C ALA A 128 -2.71 2.63 1.13
N ILE A 129 -2.40 2.06 -0.03
CA ILE A 129 -1.10 2.24 -0.70
C ILE A 129 -0.89 3.71 -1.09
N ALA A 130 -1.86 4.31 -1.79
CA ALA A 130 -1.78 5.73 -2.18
C ALA A 130 -1.68 6.65 -0.95
N GLY A 131 -2.49 6.40 0.09
CA GLY A 131 -2.47 7.14 1.35
C GLY A 131 -1.14 7.00 2.10
N GLY A 132 -0.52 5.81 2.09
CA GLY A 132 0.82 5.62 2.66
C GLY A 132 1.88 6.47 1.94
N ILE A 133 1.86 6.48 0.61
CA ILE A 133 2.79 7.27 -0.22
C ILE A 133 2.60 8.77 0.03
N VAL A 134 1.35 9.26 -0.11
CA VAL A 134 1.04 10.69 0.05
C VAL A 134 1.27 11.13 1.50
N GLY A 135 0.86 10.31 2.47
CA GLY A 135 1.05 10.55 3.90
C GLY A 135 2.52 10.65 4.31
N ALA A 136 3.41 9.84 3.73
CA ALA A 136 4.86 9.98 3.90
C ALA A 136 5.39 11.31 3.31
N GLY A 137 4.73 11.83 2.26
CA GLY A 137 5.06 13.10 1.63
C GLY A 137 4.62 14.34 2.42
N VAL A 138 3.38 14.35 2.90
CA VAL A 138 2.75 15.49 3.59
C VAL A 138 2.92 15.47 5.12
N GLY A 139 3.31 14.32 5.67
CA GLY A 139 3.44 14.10 7.10
C GLY A 139 2.10 14.09 7.84
N ARG A 140 2.14 13.83 9.15
CA ARG A 140 0.93 13.75 10.00
C ARG A 140 0.07 15.01 9.93
N ALA A 141 0.69 16.19 9.84
CA ALA A 141 -0.02 17.47 9.80
C ALA A 141 -0.80 17.71 8.49
N GLY A 142 -0.45 17.01 7.40
CA GLY A 142 -1.17 17.09 6.13
C GLY A 142 -2.37 16.15 6.03
N ILE A 143 -2.62 15.32 7.04
CA ILE A 143 -3.77 14.40 7.09
C ILE A 143 -4.95 15.12 7.77
N PRO A 144 -6.18 15.08 7.22
CA PRO A 144 -7.34 15.68 7.85
C PRO A 144 -7.58 15.16 9.27
N ALA A 145 -7.70 16.06 10.24
CA ALA A 145 -7.86 15.70 11.66
C ALA A 145 -9.13 14.88 11.89
N GLU A 146 -10.22 15.25 11.24
CA GLU A 146 -11.50 14.56 11.30
C GLU A 146 -11.44 13.11 10.80
N TRP A 147 -10.51 12.80 9.90
CA TRP A 147 -10.29 11.43 9.43
C TRP A 147 -9.47 10.62 10.42
N MET A 148 -8.45 11.23 11.03
CA MET A 148 -7.71 10.60 12.11
C MET A 148 -8.62 10.32 13.31
N ASP A 149 -9.41 11.32 13.73
CA ASP A 149 -10.34 11.22 14.86
C ASP A 149 -11.47 10.21 14.60
N GLY A 150 -11.80 9.97 13.33
CA GLY A 150 -12.77 8.96 12.91
C GLY A 150 -12.26 7.51 12.99
N ILE A 151 -10.96 7.27 13.19
CA ILE A 151 -10.41 5.91 13.26
C ILE A 151 -10.76 5.26 14.60
N TRP A 152 -11.71 4.32 14.54
CA TRP A 152 -12.03 3.44 15.65
C TRP A 152 -11.33 2.10 15.49
N GLU A 153 -10.17 1.94 16.12
CA GLU A 153 -9.48 0.65 16.23
C GLU A 153 -9.02 0.46 17.68
N TRP A 154 -9.92 0.08 18.57
CA TRP A 154 -9.52 -0.28 19.94
C TRP A 154 -8.91 -1.69 19.92
N PRO A 155 -7.83 -2.00 20.67
CA PRO A 155 -7.05 -1.12 21.55
C PRO A 155 -5.89 -0.38 20.85
N ARG A 156 -5.76 -0.45 19.52
CA ARG A 156 -4.72 0.24 18.73
C ARG A 156 -5.21 1.61 18.22
N SER A 157 -5.43 2.53 19.17
CA SER A 157 -5.89 3.89 18.87
C SER A 157 -4.93 4.66 17.96
N VAL A 158 -5.36 5.82 17.45
CA VAL A 158 -4.49 6.74 16.70
C VAL A 158 -3.23 7.12 17.48
N ALA A 159 -3.34 7.27 18.80
CA ALA A 159 -2.19 7.52 19.67
C ALA A 159 -1.21 6.31 19.69
N TRP A 160 -1.75 5.09 19.76
CA TRP A 160 -0.94 3.87 19.66
C TRP A 160 -0.23 3.78 18.30
N MET A 161 -0.94 4.06 17.20
CA MET A 161 -0.37 4.09 15.85
C MET A 161 0.71 5.17 15.69
N SER A 162 0.50 6.34 16.31
CA SER A 162 1.49 7.43 16.32
C SER A 162 2.76 7.02 17.06
N ALA A 163 2.62 6.42 18.25
CA ALA A 163 3.76 5.90 19.03
C ALA A 163 4.51 4.78 18.27
N LEU A 164 3.79 3.95 17.51
CA LEU A 164 4.41 2.96 16.65
C LEU A 164 5.21 3.65 15.53
N GLY A 165 4.65 4.69 14.90
CA GLY A 165 5.34 5.50 13.89
C GLY A 165 6.62 6.15 14.44
N GLU A 166 6.57 6.69 15.66
CA GLU A 166 7.75 7.24 16.36
C GLU A 166 8.81 6.14 16.59
N SER A 167 8.40 4.97 17.07
CA SER A 167 9.31 3.82 17.26
C SER A 167 10.00 3.39 15.96
N LEU A 168 9.26 3.38 14.85
CA LEU A 168 9.80 3.07 13.53
C LEU A 168 10.79 4.15 13.07
N ALA A 169 10.49 5.43 13.27
CA ALA A 169 11.41 6.52 12.95
C ALA A 169 12.69 6.44 13.79
N ASP A 170 12.58 6.17 15.09
CA ASP A 170 13.73 5.99 15.99
C ASP A 170 14.63 4.83 15.55
N SER A 171 14.04 3.74 15.02
CA SER A 171 14.81 2.61 14.48
C SER A 171 15.69 2.97 13.29
N LEU A 172 15.30 3.98 12.51
CA LEU A 172 16.09 4.49 11.39
C LEU A 172 17.18 5.49 11.83
N SER A 173 17.09 6.01 13.06
CA SER A 173 18.04 7.00 13.60
C SER A 173 19.36 6.40 14.12
N GLY A 174 19.53 5.08 14.02
CA GLY A 174 20.73 4.38 14.49
C GLY A 174 20.78 4.15 16.00
N GLN A 175 19.68 4.41 16.72
CA GLN A 175 19.57 4.05 18.14
C GLN A 175 19.65 2.52 18.33
N PRO A 176 20.37 2.05 19.36
CA PRO A 176 20.35 0.64 19.75
C PRO A 176 18.93 0.12 19.93
N ALA A 177 18.62 -1.05 19.36
CA ALA A 177 17.29 -1.65 19.42
C ALA A 177 16.74 -1.81 20.85
N THR A 178 17.63 -1.92 21.85
CA THR A 178 17.28 -2.01 23.28
C THR A 178 16.70 -0.71 23.86
N MET A 179 16.91 0.43 23.20
CA MET A 179 16.40 1.74 23.64
C MET A 179 15.09 2.15 22.96
N ILE A 180 14.71 1.48 21.88
CA ILE A 180 13.49 1.78 21.12
C ILE A 180 12.28 1.23 21.89
N LYS A 181 11.41 2.13 22.35
CA LYS A 181 10.20 1.76 23.08
C LYS A 181 9.06 1.50 22.11
N THR A 182 8.72 0.23 21.87
CA THR A 182 7.54 -0.10 21.08
C THR A 182 6.26 -0.04 21.93
N PRO A 183 5.15 0.50 21.39
CA PRO A 183 3.90 0.52 22.13
C PRO A 183 3.38 -0.91 22.28
N SER A 184 3.17 -1.34 23.53
CA SER A 184 2.61 -2.66 23.81
C SER A 184 1.10 -2.67 23.62
N ILE A 185 0.54 -3.85 23.41
CA ILE A 185 -0.90 -4.07 23.29
C ILE A 185 -1.31 -5.08 24.35
N ASN A 186 -2.42 -4.82 25.05
CA ASN A 186 -2.92 -5.77 26.04
C ASN A 186 -3.53 -6.98 25.32
N PRO A 187 -2.99 -8.21 25.46
CA PRO A 187 -3.49 -9.39 24.77
C PRO A 187 -4.94 -9.73 25.16
N VAL A 188 -5.35 -9.45 26.40
CA VAL A 188 -6.74 -9.61 26.84
C VAL A 188 -7.65 -8.62 26.11
N GLY A 189 -7.19 -7.38 25.93
CA GLY A 189 -7.92 -6.38 25.15
C GLY A 189 -8.10 -6.80 23.70
N VAL A 190 -7.06 -7.36 23.08
CA VAL A 190 -7.14 -7.91 21.71
C VAL A 190 -8.14 -9.06 21.63
N LEU A 191 -8.13 -9.97 22.60
CA LEU A 191 -9.08 -11.08 22.66
C LEU A 191 -10.53 -10.57 22.74
N LEU A 192 -10.80 -9.63 23.65
CA LEU A 192 -12.13 -9.03 23.81
C LEU A 192 -12.59 -8.32 22.53
N ARG A 193 -11.72 -7.56 21.89
CA ARG A 193 -12.00 -6.91 20.61
C ARG A 193 -12.33 -7.93 19.52
N ASN A 194 -11.54 -9.00 19.41
CA ASN A 194 -11.77 -10.02 18.39
C ASN A 194 -13.10 -10.74 18.62
N LEU A 195 -13.49 -11.00 19.87
CA LEU A 195 -14.81 -11.53 20.22
C LEU A 195 -15.92 -10.56 19.79
N LEU A 196 -15.81 -9.28 20.11
CA LEU A 196 -16.78 -8.26 19.68
C LEU A 196 -16.90 -8.21 18.16
N PHE A 197 -15.76 -8.20 17.45
CA PHE A 197 -15.73 -8.11 15.99
C PHE A 197 -16.30 -9.38 15.34
N LEU A 198 -16.07 -10.55 15.94
CA LEU A 198 -16.70 -11.80 15.51
C LEU A 198 -18.22 -11.69 15.56
N PHE A 199 -18.80 -11.12 16.62
CA PHE A 199 -20.25 -10.89 16.69
C PHE A 199 -20.74 -9.95 15.59
N VAL A 200 -20.01 -8.87 15.30
CA VAL A 200 -20.35 -7.95 14.20
C VAL A 200 -20.32 -8.66 12.86
N VAL A 201 -19.27 -9.44 12.58
CA VAL A 201 -19.12 -10.20 11.33
C VAL A 201 -20.21 -11.26 11.20
N LEU A 202 -20.50 -12.01 12.26
CA LEU A 202 -21.58 -13.00 12.26
C LEU A 202 -22.93 -12.34 12.01
N PHE A 203 -23.23 -11.24 12.70
CA PHE A 203 -24.47 -10.48 12.49
C PHE A 203 -24.58 -9.98 11.05
N HIS A 204 -23.50 -9.43 10.48
CA HIS A 204 -23.50 -8.96 9.10
C HIS A 204 -23.63 -10.10 8.08
N GLY A 205 -23.01 -11.25 8.36
CA GLY A 205 -23.15 -12.48 7.57
C GLY A 205 -24.57 -13.03 7.59
N PHE A 206 -25.19 -13.16 8.77
CA PHE A 206 -26.58 -13.59 8.91
C PHE A 206 -27.56 -12.59 8.26
N ARG A 207 -27.31 -11.28 8.40
CA ARG A 207 -28.09 -10.24 7.72
C ARG A 207 -28.04 -10.37 6.18
N ARG A 208 -26.89 -10.75 5.61
CA ARG A 208 -26.76 -11.01 4.18
C ARG A 208 -27.45 -12.31 3.71
N LEU A 209 -27.72 -13.24 4.62
CA LEU A 209 -28.44 -14.48 4.35
C LEU A 209 -29.96 -14.37 4.56
N ALA A 210 -30.42 -13.32 5.26
CA ALA A 210 -31.83 -13.04 5.41
C ALA A 210 -32.42 -12.57 4.06
N PRO A 211 -33.65 -13.00 3.71
CA PRO A 211 -34.30 -12.56 2.49
C PRO A 211 -34.43 -11.02 2.47
N PRO A 212 -34.27 -10.38 1.29
CA PRO A 212 -34.48 -8.95 1.18
C PRO A 212 -35.98 -8.70 1.34
N TYR A 213 -36.39 -8.25 2.52
CA TYR A 213 -37.70 -7.64 2.71
C TYR A 213 -37.61 -6.15 2.35
#